data_AF-A0AAD5AHT9-F1
#
_entry.id   AF-A0AAD5AHT9-F1
#
_cell.length_a   1.000
_cell.length_b   1.000
_cell.length_c   1.000
_cell.angle_alpha   90.00
_cell.angle_beta   90.00
_cell.angle_gamma   90.00
#
_symmetry.space_group_name_H-M   'P 1'
#
loop_
_entity.id
_entity.type
_entity.pdbx_description
1 polymer ?
#
loop_
_entity_poly.entity_id
_entity_poly.type
_entity_poly.pdbx_seq_one_letter_code
_entity_poly.pdbx_strand_id
1 'polypeptide(L)'
;MTRKKKDGENEEDEDEVDEEDEYGQDEEDEDRKDTNEKAEEDENGRMRKLNGNEDENDEEDKDEKDKDKKDKDVEDEQIEEDNDGEDEEAENGQGEEDGNGQEFFLELLDNSEKSLNHMFVRTYGNLFIQNSEIFEDLFSELRRYYTGGNVNLEEMLGDFWAKLLEKMLQLLNSQFSFTDEYFECVSKYTDQLKPFGDTPHKLKVQITRALAAARTLVQGLMVGREVANRVAKVNVSPGCSKALTRMFYCPYCGGFVDLKPCRSYCQNVMKGCLANQADLDPEWNVFIGSFPHSLSAVYVLYMFCDLILAL
;
A
#
# COMPACT_ATOMS: atom_id res chain seq x y z
N MET A 1 -3.31 -90.82 -8.60
CA MET A 1 -4.21 -91.99 -8.50
C MET A 1 -3.89 -92.76 -7.23
N THR A 2 -4.91 -92.99 -6.42
CA THR A 2 -5.01 -93.95 -5.29
C THR A 2 -4.02 -93.87 -4.12
N ARG A 3 -4.57 -93.69 -2.90
CA ARG A 3 -4.44 -94.58 -1.71
C ARG A 3 -5.28 -93.95 -0.56
N LYS A 4 -6.24 -94.64 0.08
CA LYS A 4 -6.10 -95.72 1.12
C LYS A 4 -5.26 -95.21 2.30
N LYS A 5 -5.55 -95.41 3.59
CA LYS A 5 -6.33 -96.38 4.40
C LYS A 5 -6.16 -95.85 5.87
N LYS A 6 -7.11 -96.01 6.82
CA LYS A 6 -7.17 -97.08 7.87
C LYS A 6 -5.94 -97.02 8.82
N ASP A 7 -5.98 -97.14 10.15
CA ASP A 7 -6.75 -97.90 11.15
C ASP A 7 -6.51 -97.14 12.50
N GLY A 8 -7.28 -97.20 13.59
CA GLY A 8 -7.98 -98.34 14.21
C GLY A 8 -7.19 -98.85 15.43
N GLU A 9 -7.93 -99.19 16.51
CA GLU A 9 -7.55 -99.94 17.73
C GLU A 9 -7.05 -99.09 18.92
N ASN A 10 -7.48 -99.27 20.18
CA ASN A 10 -8.36 -100.26 20.84
C ASN A 10 -8.73 -99.74 22.27
N GLU A 11 -9.97 -99.94 22.78
CA GLU A 11 -10.38 -100.92 23.85
C GLU A 11 -9.69 -100.67 25.21
N GLU A 12 -10.28 -100.72 26.41
CA GLU A 12 -11.58 -101.09 27.03
C GLU A 12 -11.45 -100.51 28.47
N ASP A 13 -12.44 -99.77 28.97
CA ASP A 13 -13.45 -100.15 29.99
C ASP A 13 -12.91 -100.66 31.34
N GLU A 14 -13.29 -99.99 32.43
CA GLU A 14 -13.63 -100.57 33.75
C GLU A 14 -14.27 -99.50 34.67
N ASP A 15 -15.61 -99.49 34.65
CA ASP A 15 -16.62 -99.53 35.73
C ASP A 15 -16.49 -98.80 37.11
N GLU A 16 -17.71 -98.48 37.61
CA GLU A 16 -18.21 -98.10 38.96
C GLU A 16 -18.36 -96.58 39.27
N VAL A 17 -19.55 -95.93 39.29
CA VAL A 17 -20.90 -96.21 39.89
C VAL A 17 -20.81 -96.18 41.43
N ASP A 18 -21.54 -95.43 42.27
CA ASP A 18 -22.63 -94.44 42.24
C ASP A 18 -22.59 -93.73 43.63
N GLU A 19 -23.12 -92.51 43.76
CA GLU A 19 -24.14 -92.14 44.76
C GLU A 19 -24.42 -90.62 44.79
N GLU A 20 -25.64 -90.34 44.32
CA GLU A 20 -26.61 -89.25 44.51
C GLU A 20 -26.36 -88.24 45.66
N ASP A 21 -26.57 -86.94 45.37
CA ASP A 21 -27.70 -86.14 45.92
C ASP A 21 -27.57 -84.63 45.65
N GLU A 22 -28.43 -84.17 44.72
CA GLU A 22 -29.33 -82.99 44.72
C GLU A 22 -28.89 -81.56 45.18
N TYR A 23 -29.47 -80.57 44.48
CA TYR A 23 -29.34 -79.09 44.51
C TYR A 23 -28.21 -78.52 43.63
N GLY A 24 -28.42 -77.76 42.55
CA GLY A 24 -29.61 -77.12 42.00
C GLY A 24 -29.14 -75.93 41.13
N GLN A 25 -29.70 -75.80 39.92
CA GLN A 25 -29.92 -74.56 39.18
C GLN A 25 -28.74 -73.57 39.01
N ASP A 26 -27.94 -73.67 37.93
CA ASP A 26 -27.01 -72.57 37.56
C ASP A 26 -26.55 -72.51 36.07
N GLU A 27 -27.15 -73.22 35.09
CA GLU A 27 -26.65 -73.18 33.69
C GLU A 27 -27.73 -73.03 32.58
N GLU A 28 -28.90 -72.47 32.88
CA GLU A 28 -29.87 -72.05 31.83
C GLU A 28 -30.10 -70.52 31.76
N ASP A 29 -29.31 -69.72 32.51
CA ASP A 29 -29.42 -68.25 32.58
C ASP A 29 -28.32 -67.47 31.83
N GLU A 30 -27.34 -68.12 31.19
CA GLU A 30 -26.31 -67.44 30.39
C GLU A 30 -26.69 -67.23 28.91
N ASP A 31 -27.46 -68.14 28.28
CA ASP A 31 -27.83 -67.99 26.85
C ASP A 31 -29.01 -67.02 26.59
N ARG A 32 -29.71 -66.55 27.63
CA ARG A 32 -30.82 -65.57 27.52
C ARG A 32 -30.40 -64.12 27.78
N LYS A 33 -29.18 -63.88 28.25
CA LYS A 33 -28.61 -62.52 28.37
C LYS A 33 -27.95 -62.06 27.06
N ASP A 34 -27.25 -62.96 26.37
CA ASP A 34 -26.55 -62.63 25.12
C ASP A 34 -27.47 -62.36 23.92
N THR A 35 -28.72 -62.84 23.96
CA THR A 35 -29.71 -62.59 22.90
C THR A 35 -30.52 -61.30 23.09
N ASN A 36 -30.52 -60.71 24.30
CA ASN A 36 -31.21 -59.44 24.58
C ASN A 36 -30.28 -58.23 24.53
N GLU A 37 -28.99 -58.38 24.84
CA GLU A 37 -27.98 -57.31 24.67
C GLU A 37 -27.78 -56.96 23.17
N LYS A 38 -27.85 -57.97 22.29
CA LYS A 38 -27.71 -57.80 20.84
C LYS A 38 -28.94 -57.18 20.15
N ALA A 39 -30.10 -57.19 20.79
CA ALA A 39 -31.33 -56.57 20.28
C ALA A 39 -31.47 -55.10 20.70
N GLU A 40 -30.98 -54.73 21.90
CA GLU A 40 -30.95 -53.32 22.34
C GLU A 40 -29.85 -52.49 21.64
N GLU A 41 -28.77 -53.11 21.16
CA GLU A 41 -27.75 -52.42 20.34
C GLU A 41 -28.24 -52.10 18.91
N ASP A 42 -29.10 -52.93 18.31
CA ASP A 42 -29.61 -52.71 16.94
C ASP A 42 -30.76 -51.69 16.89
N GLU A 43 -31.58 -51.55 17.94
CA GLU A 43 -32.59 -50.46 18.03
C GLU A 43 -31.94 -49.10 18.37
N ASN A 44 -30.92 -49.07 19.24
CA ASN A 44 -30.14 -47.84 19.49
C ASN A 44 -29.27 -47.44 18.29
N GLY A 45 -28.80 -48.41 17.49
CA GLY A 45 -28.09 -48.17 16.23
C GLY A 45 -28.98 -47.60 15.11
N ARG A 46 -30.29 -47.89 15.14
CA ARG A 46 -31.27 -47.39 14.15
C ARG A 46 -31.88 -46.04 14.55
N MET A 47 -32.04 -45.76 15.84
CA MET A 47 -32.44 -44.43 16.34
C MET A 47 -31.32 -43.38 16.27
N ARG A 48 -30.03 -43.77 16.30
CA ARG A 48 -28.92 -42.84 15.99
C ARG A 48 -28.83 -42.44 14.52
N LYS A 49 -29.33 -43.27 13.58
CA LYS A 49 -29.34 -42.96 12.14
C LYS A 49 -30.49 -42.07 11.66
N LEU A 50 -31.44 -41.74 12.54
CA LEU A 50 -32.54 -40.80 12.23
C LEU A 50 -32.40 -39.44 12.95
N ASN A 51 -31.39 -39.30 13.82
CA ASN A 51 -31.03 -38.04 14.48
C ASN A 51 -29.64 -37.52 14.05
N GLY A 52 -29.14 -37.93 12.88
CA GLY A 52 -27.94 -37.37 12.27
C GLY A 52 -28.23 -36.01 11.62
N ASN A 53 -28.48 -34.99 12.44
CA ASN A 53 -28.46 -33.57 12.07
C ASN A 53 -27.13 -32.91 12.51
N GLU A 54 -26.08 -33.70 12.78
CA GLU A 54 -24.77 -33.20 13.20
C GLU A 54 -23.72 -33.27 12.08
N ASP A 55 -23.90 -34.10 11.05
CA ASP A 55 -22.92 -34.20 9.94
C ASP A 55 -23.11 -33.13 8.84
N GLU A 56 -24.30 -32.54 8.68
CA GLU A 56 -24.51 -31.41 7.74
C GLU A 56 -23.91 -30.10 8.28
N ASN A 57 -23.87 -29.92 9.61
CA ASN A 57 -23.29 -28.72 10.22
C ASN A 57 -21.75 -28.78 10.27
N ASP A 58 -21.14 -29.96 10.38
CA ASP A 58 -19.67 -30.11 10.40
C ASP A 58 -19.00 -29.99 9.02
N GLU A 59 -19.71 -30.32 7.92
CA GLU A 59 -19.27 -29.99 6.56
C GLU A 59 -19.49 -28.50 6.25
N GLU A 60 -20.62 -27.91 6.65
CA GLU A 60 -20.85 -26.47 6.53
C GLU A 60 -19.85 -25.64 7.37
N ASP A 61 -19.49 -26.07 8.59
CA ASP A 61 -18.53 -25.39 9.48
C ASP A 61 -17.07 -25.50 9.00
N LYS A 62 -16.70 -26.59 8.30
CA LYS A 62 -15.39 -26.72 7.63
C LYS A 62 -15.34 -25.85 6.38
N ASP A 63 -16.41 -25.85 5.59
CA ASP A 63 -16.54 -25.02 4.40
C ASP A 63 -16.55 -23.53 4.76
N GLU A 64 -17.16 -23.14 5.89
CA GLU A 64 -17.18 -21.75 6.39
C GLU A 64 -15.81 -21.31 6.92
N LYS A 65 -15.10 -22.17 7.67
CA LYS A 65 -13.72 -21.90 8.13
C LYS A 65 -12.70 -21.84 7.01
N ASP A 66 -12.81 -22.71 6.01
CA ASP A 66 -11.92 -22.69 4.85
C ASP A 66 -12.21 -21.50 3.93
N LYS A 67 -13.46 -21.02 3.90
CA LYS A 67 -13.87 -19.80 3.19
C LYS A 67 -13.37 -18.53 3.88
N ASP A 68 -13.50 -18.42 5.20
CA ASP A 68 -12.98 -17.29 5.99
C ASP A 68 -11.45 -17.19 5.93
N LYS A 69 -10.75 -18.33 5.89
CA LYS A 69 -9.29 -18.37 5.77
C LYS A 69 -8.80 -17.86 4.41
N LYS A 70 -9.61 -17.98 3.36
CA LYS A 70 -9.23 -17.67 1.98
C LYS A 70 -9.77 -16.35 1.45
N ASP A 71 -10.89 -15.87 1.97
CA ASP A 71 -11.23 -14.44 1.84
C ASP A 71 -10.06 -13.61 2.42
N LYS A 72 -9.40 -14.12 3.48
CA LYS A 72 -8.09 -13.64 3.97
C LYS A 72 -6.95 -13.85 2.99
N ASP A 73 -6.72 -15.06 2.47
CA ASP A 73 -5.61 -15.30 1.53
C ASP A 73 -5.72 -14.46 0.22
N VAL A 74 -6.94 -14.17 -0.26
CA VAL A 74 -7.19 -13.29 -1.42
C VAL A 74 -7.03 -11.81 -1.05
N GLU A 75 -7.48 -11.41 0.14
CA GLU A 75 -7.18 -10.07 0.68
C GLU A 75 -5.67 -9.88 0.89
N ASP A 76 -4.96 -10.90 1.36
CA ASP A 76 -3.51 -10.91 1.61
C ASP A 76 -2.72 -10.93 0.28
N GLU A 77 -3.10 -11.73 -0.73
CA GLU A 77 -2.47 -11.70 -2.08
C GLU A 77 -2.73 -10.37 -2.81
N GLN A 78 -3.90 -9.73 -2.65
CA GLN A 78 -4.14 -8.38 -3.17
C GLN A 78 -3.29 -7.32 -2.47
N ILE A 79 -3.02 -7.48 -1.19
CA ILE A 79 -2.13 -6.59 -0.43
C ILE A 79 -0.65 -6.85 -0.81
N GLU A 80 -0.25 -8.09 -1.11
CA GLU A 80 1.12 -8.41 -1.54
C GLU A 80 1.44 -7.89 -2.96
N GLU A 81 0.55 -8.07 -3.96
CA GLU A 81 0.78 -7.53 -5.31
C GLU A 81 0.79 -5.98 -5.36
N ASP A 82 0.07 -5.31 -4.46
CA ASP A 82 0.06 -3.83 -4.36
C ASP A 82 1.32 -3.28 -3.64
N ASN A 83 2.07 -4.13 -2.89
CA ASN A 83 3.31 -3.77 -2.18
C ASN A 83 4.60 -4.23 -2.89
N ASP A 84 4.52 -5.09 -3.91
CA ASP A 84 5.67 -5.58 -4.70
C ASP A 84 6.40 -4.49 -5.53
N GLY A 85 6.02 -3.23 -5.37
CA GLY A 85 6.74 -2.07 -5.91
C GLY A 85 7.87 -1.53 -5.02
N GLU A 86 8.00 -1.97 -3.75
CA GLU A 86 8.91 -1.34 -2.79
C GLU A 86 10.12 -2.17 -2.33
N ASP A 87 10.19 -3.49 -2.54
CA ASP A 87 11.25 -4.28 -1.90
C ASP A 87 12.00 -5.23 -2.87
N GLU A 88 13.03 -4.73 -3.55
CA GLU A 88 14.19 -5.59 -3.93
C GLU A 88 15.52 -4.87 -4.27
N GLU A 89 15.80 -3.66 -3.74
CA GLU A 89 17.18 -3.12 -3.75
C GLU A 89 17.52 -2.37 -2.44
N ALA A 90 17.65 -3.07 -1.32
CA ALA A 90 18.19 -2.48 -0.08
C ALA A 90 18.98 -3.46 0.79
N GLU A 91 20.12 -3.96 0.29
CA GLU A 91 21.19 -4.43 1.17
C GLU A 91 22.55 -3.85 0.74
N ASN A 92 22.72 -2.55 0.96
CA ASN A 92 23.85 -1.99 1.69
C ASN A 92 23.78 -0.45 1.72
N GLY A 93 23.35 0.08 2.86
CA GLY A 93 23.68 1.43 3.31
C GLY A 93 22.84 2.57 2.74
N GLN A 94 21.64 2.77 3.30
CA GLN A 94 21.10 4.08 3.68
C GLN A 94 19.85 3.80 4.52
N GLY A 95 19.54 4.69 5.47
CA GLY A 95 18.36 4.56 6.30
C GLY A 95 17.11 4.45 5.43
N GLU A 96 16.08 3.84 6.02
CA GLU A 96 14.68 3.89 5.62
C GLU A 96 14.33 5.31 5.11
N GLU A 97 14.49 5.54 3.80
CA GLU A 97 14.09 6.77 3.13
C GLU A 97 12.60 6.63 2.86
N ASP A 98 11.83 6.83 3.92
CA ASP A 98 10.42 7.24 3.84
C ASP A 98 10.43 8.69 3.32
N GLY A 99 10.90 8.86 2.07
CA GLY A 99 11.26 10.10 1.44
C GLY A 99 10.00 10.90 1.16
N ASN A 100 9.53 11.62 2.18
CA ASN A 100 8.46 12.59 2.03
C ASN A 100 8.86 13.53 0.89
N GLY A 101 8.13 13.54 -0.24
CA GLY A 101 8.45 14.39 -1.38
C GLY A 101 8.63 15.87 -1.01
N GLN A 102 8.12 16.30 0.15
CA GLN A 102 8.41 17.60 0.74
C GLN A 102 9.90 17.83 1.05
N GLU A 103 10.60 16.82 1.58
CA GLU A 103 12.01 16.88 1.93
C GLU A 103 12.90 17.11 0.71
N PHE A 104 12.64 16.40 -0.40
CA PHE A 104 13.37 16.59 -1.65
C PHE A 104 13.34 18.03 -2.16
N PHE A 105 12.16 18.67 -2.19
CA PHE A 105 12.05 20.06 -2.65
C PHE A 105 12.66 21.08 -1.68
N LEU A 106 12.60 20.81 -0.37
CA LEU A 106 13.28 21.64 0.63
C LEU A 106 14.79 21.53 0.48
N GLU A 107 15.32 20.32 0.26
CA GLU A 107 16.73 20.10 0.01
C GLU A 107 17.20 20.81 -1.28
N LEU A 108 16.38 20.78 -2.33
CA LEU A 108 16.65 21.55 -3.55
C LEU A 108 16.77 23.05 -3.26
N LEU A 109 15.84 23.64 -2.49
CA LEU A 109 15.91 25.05 -2.11
C LEU A 109 17.17 25.35 -1.30
N ASP A 110 17.54 24.49 -0.37
CA ASP A 110 18.75 24.66 0.47
C ASP A 110 20.04 24.54 -0.34
N ASN A 111 20.12 23.58 -1.26
CA ASN A 111 21.27 23.42 -2.15
C ASN A 111 21.39 24.62 -3.10
N SER A 112 20.26 25.18 -3.53
CA SER A 112 20.21 26.40 -4.36
C SER A 112 20.72 27.62 -3.61
N GLU A 113 20.30 27.80 -2.36
CA GLU A 113 20.77 28.89 -1.49
C GLU A 113 22.27 28.78 -1.22
N LYS A 114 22.78 27.58 -0.91
CA LYS A 114 24.22 27.34 -0.71
C LYS A 114 25.02 27.65 -1.97
N SER A 115 24.53 27.23 -3.14
CA SER A 115 25.19 27.47 -4.42
C SER A 115 25.24 28.96 -4.78
N LEU A 116 24.12 29.67 -4.60
CA LEU A 116 24.05 31.13 -4.77
C LEU A 116 25.05 31.82 -3.83
N ASN A 117 24.99 31.52 -2.54
CA ASN A 117 25.89 32.11 -1.54
C ASN A 117 27.36 31.88 -1.90
N HIS A 118 27.74 30.64 -2.22
CA HIS A 118 29.12 30.31 -2.60
C HIS A 118 29.58 31.08 -3.84
N MET A 119 28.74 31.16 -4.88
CA MET A 119 29.08 31.89 -6.09
C MET A 119 29.15 33.40 -5.84
N PHE A 120 28.19 33.97 -5.13
CA PHE A 120 28.11 35.42 -4.91
C PHE A 120 29.19 35.91 -3.95
N VAL A 121 29.56 35.13 -2.93
CA VAL A 121 30.75 35.40 -2.11
C VAL A 121 32.02 35.42 -2.97
N ARG A 122 32.15 34.50 -3.93
CA ARG A 122 33.32 34.46 -4.83
C ARG A 122 33.35 35.63 -5.82
N THR A 123 32.19 36.03 -6.35
CA THR A 123 32.09 37.07 -7.40
C THR A 123 32.06 38.49 -6.82
N TYR A 124 31.25 38.72 -5.79
CA TYR A 124 31.00 40.04 -5.20
C TYR A 124 31.70 40.25 -3.85
N GLY A 125 32.22 39.20 -3.22
CA GLY A 125 33.02 39.29 -2.01
C GLY A 125 32.26 39.91 -0.84
N ASN A 126 32.92 40.84 -0.16
CA ASN A 126 32.41 41.49 1.04
C ASN A 126 31.13 42.30 0.79
N LEU A 127 30.91 42.77 -0.45
CA LEU A 127 29.68 43.49 -0.82
C LEU A 127 28.44 42.62 -0.63
N PHE A 128 28.54 41.36 -1.05
CA PHE A 128 27.47 40.39 -0.88
C PHE A 128 27.34 39.96 0.58
N ILE A 129 28.45 39.63 1.26
CA ILE A 129 28.43 39.18 2.66
C ILE A 129 27.71 40.19 3.57
N GLN A 130 27.89 41.50 3.34
CA GLN A 130 27.23 42.53 4.14
C GLN A 130 25.74 42.70 3.86
N ASN A 131 25.23 42.15 2.76
CA ASN A 131 23.85 42.31 2.31
C ASN A 131 23.18 40.94 2.03
N SER A 132 23.75 39.84 2.51
CA SER A 132 23.27 38.48 2.24
C SER A 132 21.87 38.23 2.81
N GLU A 133 21.52 38.94 3.88
CA GLU A 133 20.20 38.90 4.55
C GLU A 133 19.04 39.05 3.54
N ILE A 134 19.19 39.87 2.49
CA ILE A 134 18.14 40.05 1.45
C ILE A 134 17.83 38.73 0.73
N PHE A 135 18.86 37.91 0.50
CA PHE A 135 18.74 36.62 -0.17
C PHE A 135 18.33 35.52 0.81
N GLU A 136 18.86 35.56 2.04
CA GLU A 136 18.46 34.63 3.12
C GLU A 136 16.95 34.75 3.41
N ASP A 137 16.43 35.98 3.49
CA ASP A 137 15.00 36.28 3.62
C ASP A 137 14.19 35.70 2.45
N LEU A 138 14.67 35.88 1.21
CA LEU A 138 14.02 35.33 0.02
C LEU A 138 13.89 33.81 0.11
N PHE A 139 14.97 33.09 0.41
CA PHE A 139 14.94 31.63 0.52
C PHE A 139 14.09 31.16 1.71
N SER A 140 14.11 31.88 2.82
CA SER A 140 13.23 31.63 3.97
C SER A 140 11.76 31.70 3.58
N GLU A 141 11.36 32.73 2.83
CA GLU A 141 9.99 32.88 2.35
C GLU A 141 9.59 31.84 1.30
N LEU A 142 10.51 31.42 0.41
CA LEU A 142 10.28 30.34 -0.54
C LEU A 142 10.00 29.00 0.19
N ARG A 143 10.78 28.68 1.23
CA ARG A 143 10.53 27.53 2.10
C ARG A 143 9.19 27.64 2.83
N ARG A 144 8.85 28.82 3.35
CA ARG A 144 7.59 29.09 4.03
C ARG A 144 6.38 28.89 3.11
N TYR A 145 6.47 29.36 1.86
CA TYR A 145 5.44 29.11 0.85
C TYR A 145 5.27 27.60 0.61
N TYR A 146 6.38 26.89 0.40
CA TYR A 146 6.35 25.48 0.06
C TYR A 146 5.73 24.61 1.18
N THR A 147 6.11 24.88 2.43
CA THR A 147 5.58 24.20 3.63
C THR A 147 4.12 24.54 3.97
N GLY A 148 3.48 25.44 3.20
CA GLY A 148 2.05 25.77 3.37
C GLY A 148 1.75 27.00 4.20
N GLY A 149 2.74 27.87 4.41
CA GLY A 149 2.49 29.22 4.88
C GLY A 149 1.61 30.01 3.91
N ASN A 150 0.80 30.92 4.45
CA ASN A 150 0.00 31.86 3.66
C ASN A 150 0.90 32.96 3.08
N VAL A 151 1.63 32.63 2.02
CA VAL A 151 2.60 33.53 1.36
C VAL A 151 2.12 33.84 -0.05
N ASN A 152 2.05 35.13 -0.39
CA ASN A 152 1.83 35.57 -1.75
C ASN A 152 3.19 35.65 -2.48
N LEU A 153 3.51 34.66 -3.31
CA LEU A 153 4.79 34.60 -4.03
C LEU A 153 5.03 35.84 -4.91
N GLU A 154 3.99 36.40 -5.52
CA GLU A 154 4.13 37.54 -6.42
C GLU A 154 4.52 38.81 -5.65
N GLU A 155 3.89 39.03 -4.50
CA GLU A 155 4.20 40.14 -3.60
C GLU A 155 5.59 39.98 -2.98
N MET A 156 5.91 38.80 -2.44
CA MET A 156 7.21 38.51 -1.84
C MET A 156 8.37 38.71 -2.83
N LEU A 157 8.21 38.24 -4.08
CA LEU A 157 9.22 38.46 -5.11
C LEU A 157 9.31 39.93 -5.50
N GLY A 158 8.19 40.65 -5.53
CA GLY A 158 8.16 42.10 -5.72
C GLY A 158 8.97 42.84 -4.66
N ASP A 159 8.74 42.52 -3.38
CA ASP A 159 9.44 43.12 -2.25
C ASP A 159 10.94 42.82 -2.28
N PHE A 160 11.33 41.59 -2.63
CA PHE A 160 12.73 41.22 -2.83
C PHE A 160 13.40 42.13 -3.86
N TRP A 161 12.79 42.30 -5.03
CA TRP A 161 13.37 43.13 -6.10
C TRP A 161 13.39 44.61 -5.75
N ALA A 162 12.39 45.11 -5.01
CA ALA A 162 12.37 46.48 -4.52
C ALA A 162 13.53 46.72 -3.54
N LYS A 163 13.65 45.88 -2.51
CA LYS A 163 14.75 45.95 -1.53
C LYS A 163 16.12 45.85 -2.20
N LEU A 164 16.26 44.93 -3.17
CA LEU A 164 17.52 44.76 -3.90
C LEU A 164 17.86 46.01 -4.74
N LEU A 165 16.87 46.64 -5.38
CA LEU A 165 17.07 47.87 -6.14
C LEU A 165 17.55 49.02 -5.25
N GLU A 166 16.89 49.23 -4.12
CA GLU A 166 17.24 50.28 -3.16
C GLU A 166 18.69 50.10 -2.68
N LYS A 167 19.05 48.87 -2.30
CA LYS A 167 20.41 48.55 -1.84
C LYS A 167 21.45 48.70 -2.94
N MET A 168 21.19 48.21 -4.15
CA MET A 168 22.09 48.40 -5.29
C MET A 168 22.30 49.88 -5.60
N LEU A 169 21.24 50.68 -5.53
CA LEU A 169 21.33 52.12 -5.80
C LEU A 169 22.20 52.83 -4.76
N GLN A 170 22.03 52.52 -3.48
CA GLN A 170 22.86 53.03 -2.38
C GLN A 170 24.33 52.63 -2.55
N LEU A 171 24.60 51.38 -2.94
CA LEU A 171 25.96 50.86 -3.09
C LEU A 171 26.69 51.45 -4.30
N LEU A 172 25.99 51.57 -5.44
CA LEU A 172 26.55 52.15 -6.67
C LEU A 172 26.75 53.67 -6.57
N ASN A 173 25.96 54.35 -5.74
CA ASN A 173 25.95 55.81 -5.61
C ASN A 173 26.19 56.25 -4.16
N SER A 174 27.16 55.64 -3.48
CA SER A 174 27.45 55.86 -2.05
C SER A 174 27.79 57.30 -1.66
N GLN A 175 28.16 58.14 -2.63
CA GLN A 175 28.37 59.58 -2.46
C GLN A 175 27.08 60.39 -2.29
N PHE A 176 25.92 59.80 -2.59
CA PHE A 176 24.61 60.42 -2.46
C PHE A 176 23.82 59.77 -1.32
N SER A 177 23.10 60.59 -0.57
CA SER A 177 22.10 60.12 0.40
C SER A 177 20.72 60.13 -0.27
N PHE A 178 20.07 58.98 -0.30
CA PHE A 178 18.71 58.82 -0.83
C PHE A 178 17.71 58.86 0.33
N THR A 179 16.61 59.59 0.16
CA THR A 179 15.50 59.61 1.13
C THR A 179 14.42 58.60 0.73
N ASP A 180 13.52 58.29 1.66
CA ASP A 180 12.41 57.37 1.39
C ASP A 180 11.51 57.91 0.26
N GLU A 181 11.29 59.23 0.17
CA GLU A 181 10.54 59.84 -0.93
C GLU A 181 11.23 59.66 -2.28
N TYR A 182 12.57 59.58 -2.29
CA TYR A 182 13.32 59.29 -3.50
C TYR A 182 13.09 57.84 -3.94
N PHE A 183 13.12 56.86 -3.02
CA PHE A 183 12.84 55.46 -3.35
C PHE A 183 11.40 55.25 -3.79
N GLU A 184 10.43 55.95 -3.20
CA GLU A 184 9.04 55.94 -3.66
C GLU A 184 8.93 56.49 -5.10
N CYS A 185 9.71 57.53 -5.42
CA CYS A 185 9.80 58.06 -6.78
C CYS A 185 10.40 57.02 -7.74
N VAL A 186 11.52 56.39 -7.37
CA VAL A 186 12.17 55.35 -8.18
C VAL A 186 11.21 54.19 -8.45
N SER A 187 10.49 53.73 -7.42
CA SER A 187 9.50 52.65 -7.52
C SER A 187 8.46 52.92 -8.62
N LYS A 188 7.99 54.17 -8.78
CA LYS A 188 7.04 54.57 -9.83
C LYS A 188 7.58 54.44 -11.26
N TYR A 189 8.91 54.45 -11.44
CA TYR A 189 9.56 54.36 -12.75
C TYR A 189 10.26 53.02 -13.00
N THR A 190 10.29 52.11 -12.02
CA THR A 190 10.99 50.81 -12.11
C THR A 190 10.55 50.00 -13.33
N ASP A 191 9.26 49.97 -13.65
CA ASP A 191 8.72 49.22 -14.80
C ASP A 191 9.17 49.79 -16.16
N GLN A 192 9.39 51.10 -16.23
CA GLN A 192 9.84 51.78 -17.45
C GLN A 192 11.35 51.68 -17.62
N LEU A 193 12.10 51.84 -16.52
CA LEU A 193 13.56 51.84 -16.53
C LEU A 193 14.16 50.44 -16.58
N LYS A 194 13.44 49.43 -16.07
CA LYS A 194 13.88 48.03 -15.98
C LYS A 194 15.34 47.90 -15.54
N PRO A 195 15.69 48.32 -14.31
CA PRO A 195 17.09 48.32 -13.83
C PRO A 195 17.73 46.92 -13.85
N PHE A 196 16.92 45.87 -13.73
CA PHE A 196 17.33 44.47 -13.83
C PHE A 196 16.88 43.80 -15.14
N GLY A 197 16.51 44.59 -16.16
CA GLY A 197 15.95 44.10 -17.41
C GLY A 197 14.63 43.34 -17.20
N ASP A 198 14.44 42.26 -17.95
CA ASP A 198 13.28 41.38 -17.82
C ASP A 198 13.44 40.29 -16.74
N THR A 199 14.60 40.25 -16.05
CA THR A 199 14.91 39.22 -15.08
C THR A 199 13.86 39.12 -13.97
N PRO A 200 13.44 40.22 -13.29
CA PRO A 200 12.43 40.14 -12.23
C PRO A 200 11.11 39.49 -12.68
N HIS A 201 10.64 39.87 -13.87
CA HIS A 201 9.40 39.35 -14.41
C HIS A 201 9.51 37.86 -14.77
N LYS A 202 10.59 37.47 -15.46
CA LYS A 202 10.85 36.06 -15.82
C LYS A 202 11.00 35.20 -14.57
N LEU A 203 11.76 35.69 -13.58
CA LEU A 203 12.00 35.04 -12.31
C LEU A 203 10.69 34.75 -11.58
N LYS A 204 9.85 35.78 -11.49
CA LYS A 204 8.53 35.70 -10.86
C LYS A 204 7.67 34.60 -11.47
N VAL A 205 7.49 34.64 -12.79
CA VAL A 205 6.64 33.66 -13.50
C VAL A 205 7.17 32.24 -13.34
N GLN A 206 8.49 32.05 -13.40
CA GLN A 206 9.11 30.72 -13.29
C GLN A 206 8.99 30.15 -11.88
N ILE A 207 9.39 30.91 -10.85
CA ILE A 207 9.30 30.47 -9.44
C ILE A 207 7.86 30.14 -9.08
N THR A 208 6.92 31.03 -9.39
CA THR A 208 5.51 30.82 -9.03
C THR A 208 4.95 29.55 -9.66
N ARG A 209 5.22 29.31 -10.95
CA ARG A 209 4.74 28.10 -11.63
C ARG A 209 5.39 26.84 -11.08
N ALA A 210 6.70 26.89 -10.84
CA ALA A 210 7.44 25.71 -10.45
C ALA A 210 7.15 25.30 -9.00
N LEU A 211 7.08 26.25 -8.05
CA LEU A 211 6.70 25.95 -6.67
C LEU A 211 5.24 25.50 -6.55
N ALA A 212 4.33 26.08 -7.34
CA ALA A 212 2.95 25.61 -7.40
C ALA A 212 2.89 24.16 -7.92
N ALA A 213 3.61 23.86 -9.02
CA ALA A 213 3.66 22.51 -9.59
C ALA A 213 4.30 21.49 -8.64
N ALA A 214 5.41 21.84 -7.97
CA ALA A 214 6.06 21.02 -6.96
C ALA A 214 5.10 20.67 -5.81
N ARG A 215 4.42 21.68 -5.28
CA ARG A 215 3.41 21.51 -4.22
C ARG A 215 2.28 20.59 -4.68
N THR A 216 1.74 20.83 -5.88
CA THR A 216 0.66 20.00 -6.45
C THR A 216 1.12 18.56 -6.69
N LEU A 217 2.36 18.34 -7.13
CA LEU A 217 2.91 17.01 -7.32
C LEU A 217 2.97 16.25 -5.99
N VAL A 218 3.57 16.85 -4.96
CA VAL A 218 3.70 16.21 -3.64
C VAL A 218 2.35 15.97 -2.99
N GLN A 219 1.45 16.95 -3.03
CA GLN A 219 0.08 16.77 -2.54
C GLN A 219 -0.67 15.69 -3.33
N GLY A 220 -0.47 15.66 -4.66
CA GLY A 220 -1.00 14.64 -5.53
C GLY A 220 -0.53 13.25 -5.08
N LEU A 221 0.78 13.02 -4.99
CA LEU A 221 1.36 11.75 -4.53
C LEU A 221 0.82 11.32 -3.16
N MET A 222 0.69 12.24 -2.20
CA MET A 222 0.09 11.95 -0.90
C MET A 222 -1.38 11.48 -1.01
N VAL A 223 -2.19 12.15 -1.84
CA VAL A 223 -3.58 11.76 -2.10
C VAL A 223 -3.63 10.42 -2.84
N GLY A 224 -2.73 10.20 -3.81
CA GLY A 224 -2.60 8.94 -4.53
C GLY A 224 -2.35 7.77 -3.59
N ARG A 225 -1.36 7.91 -2.69
CA ARG A 225 -1.06 6.92 -1.63
C ARG A 225 -2.28 6.64 -0.76
N GLU A 226 -2.97 7.68 -0.30
CA GLU A 226 -4.17 7.53 0.54
C GLU A 226 -5.31 6.81 -0.21
N VAL A 227 -5.52 7.10 -1.49
CA VAL A 227 -6.53 6.44 -2.31
C VAL A 227 -6.17 4.96 -2.53
N ALA A 228 -4.91 4.66 -2.89
CA ALA A 228 -4.44 3.28 -3.05
C ALA A 228 -4.63 2.47 -1.76
N ASN A 229 -4.19 3.02 -0.62
CA ASN A 229 -4.37 2.40 0.70
C ASN A 229 -5.83 2.14 1.08
N ARG A 230 -6.77 2.97 0.61
CA ARG A 230 -8.20 2.77 0.85
C ARG A 230 -8.80 1.73 -0.08
N VAL A 231 -8.38 1.71 -1.34
CA VAL A 231 -8.82 0.74 -2.34
C VAL A 231 -8.38 -0.68 -1.96
N ALA A 232 -7.16 -0.83 -1.45
CA ALA A 232 -6.63 -2.11 -0.97
C ALA A 232 -7.42 -2.70 0.22
N LYS A 233 -8.12 -1.85 1.00
CA LYS A 233 -8.91 -2.26 2.18
C LYS A 233 -10.40 -2.48 1.88
N VAL A 234 -10.79 -2.51 0.61
CA VAL A 234 -12.18 -2.76 0.22
C VAL A 234 -12.45 -4.26 0.30
N ASN A 235 -13.26 -4.65 1.30
CA ASN A 235 -13.64 -6.04 1.51
C ASN A 235 -14.29 -6.66 0.26
N VAL A 236 -14.03 -7.96 0.08
CA VAL A 236 -14.62 -8.75 -1.00
C VAL A 236 -16.13 -8.90 -0.79
N SER A 237 -16.92 -8.66 -1.84
CA SER A 237 -18.37 -8.83 -1.74
C SER A 237 -18.76 -10.30 -1.54
N PRO A 238 -19.85 -10.62 -0.82
CA PRO A 238 -20.30 -12.01 -0.65
C PRO A 238 -20.59 -12.74 -1.98
N GLY A 239 -21.00 -11.99 -3.01
CA GLY A 239 -21.19 -12.50 -4.36
C GLY A 239 -19.86 -12.87 -5.04
N CYS A 240 -18.82 -12.07 -4.84
CA CYS A 240 -17.47 -12.37 -5.31
C CYS A 240 -16.87 -13.56 -4.55
N SER A 241 -16.94 -13.60 -3.22
CA SER A 241 -16.46 -14.73 -2.41
C SER A 241 -17.05 -16.05 -2.93
N LYS A 242 -18.38 -16.12 -3.13
CA LYS A 242 -19.03 -17.29 -3.75
C LYS A 242 -18.53 -17.64 -5.16
N ALA A 243 -18.23 -16.63 -5.98
CA ALA A 243 -17.72 -16.84 -7.34
C ALA A 243 -16.28 -17.35 -7.33
N LEU A 244 -15.43 -16.83 -6.45
CA LEU A 244 -14.06 -17.29 -6.21
C LEU A 244 -14.06 -18.72 -5.65
N THR A 245 -14.91 -19.03 -4.68
CA THR A 245 -15.05 -20.40 -4.14
C THR A 245 -15.40 -21.39 -5.25
N ARG A 246 -16.34 -21.03 -6.14
CA ARG A 246 -16.71 -21.87 -7.28
C ARG A 246 -15.57 -22.07 -8.28
N MET A 247 -14.76 -21.03 -8.48
CA MET A 247 -13.67 -21.06 -9.43
C MET A 247 -12.51 -21.93 -8.95
N PHE A 248 -12.17 -21.87 -7.67
CA PHE A 248 -11.02 -22.57 -7.10
C PHE A 248 -11.36 -23.93 -6.47
N TYR A 249 -12.49 -24.06 -5.76
CA TYR A 249 -12.76 -25.23 -4.91
C TYR A 249 -13.75 -26.23 -5.47
N CYS A 250 -14.73 -25.81 -6.30
CA CYS A 250 -15.66 -26.76 -6.89
C CYS A 250 -15.01 -27.90 -7.73
N PRO A 251 -13.84 -27.71 -8.40
CA PRO A 251 -13.15 -28.83 -9.04
C PRO A 251 -12.79 -29.97 -8.07
N TYR A 252 -12.38 -29.64 -6.84
CA TYR A 252 -12.05 -30.62 -5.81
C TYR A 252 -13.28 -31.44 -5.39
N CYS A 253 -14.42 -30.77 -5.19
CA CYS A 253 -15.70 -31.44 -4.90
C CYS A 253 -16.15 -32.37 -6.04
N GLY A 254 -15.74 -32.07 -7.27
CA GLY A 254 -15.97 -32.90 -8.45
C GLY A 254 -14.94 -34.03 -8.66
N GLY A 255 -13.94 -34.17 -7.79
CA GLY A 255 -12.88 -35.16 -7.89
C GLY A 255 -11.71 -34.76 -8.82
N PHE A 256 -11.62 -33.49 -9.22
CA PHE A 256 -10.56 -32.96 -10.07
C PHE A 256 -9.55 -32.15 -9.23
N VAL A 257 -8.43 -32.77 -8.86
CA VAL A 257 -7.45 -32.20 -7.91
C VAL A 257 -6.38 -31.30 -8.54
N ASP A 258 -6.15 -31.39 -9.86
CA ASP A 258 -5.11 -30.64 -10.58
C ASP A 258 -5.68 -29.70 -11.67
N LEU A 259 -6.99 -29.45 -11.65
CA LEU A 259 -7.64 -28.66 -12.70
C LEU A 259 -7.56 -27.16 -12.39
N LYS A 260 -6.72 -26.45 -13.15
CA LYS A 260 -6.65 -24.98 -13.09
C LYS A 260 -7.86 -24.32 -13.76
N PRO A 261 -8.37 -23.19 -13.23
CA PRO A 261 -9.45 -22.45 -13.87
C PRO A 261 -9.02 -21.95 -15.25
N CYS A 262 -9.93 -22.01 -16.22
CA CYS A 262 -9.71 -21.47 -17.56
C CYS A 262 -9.41 -19.96 -17.49
N ARG A 263 -8.46 -19.47 -18.30
CA ARG A 263 -8.08 -18.03 -18.32
C ARG A 263 -9.28 -17.09 -18.46
N SER A 264 -10.20 -17.37 -19.38
CA SER A 264 -11.39 -16.54 -19.59
C SER A 264 -12.38 -16.62 -18.42
N TYR A 265 -12.48 -17.77 -17.75
CA TYR A 265 -13.32 -17.93 -16.58
C TYR A 265 -12.77 -17.13 -15.40
N CYS A 266 -11.46 -17.24 -15.15
CA CYS A 266 -10.75 -16.44 -14.15
C CYS A 266 -10.92 -14.94 -14.38
N GLN A 267 -10.65 -14.47 -15.60
CA GLN A 267 -10.82 -13.05 -15.93
C GLN A 267 -12.25 -12.55 -15.72
N ASN A 268 -13.27 -13.36 -16.00
CA ASN A 268 -14.66 -12.95 -15.79
C ASN A 268 -15.03 -12.88 -14.31
N VAL A 269 -14.53 -13.81 -13.49
CA VAL A 269 -14.73 -13.79 -12.03
C VAL A 269 -14.02 -12.57 -11.43
N MET A 270 -12.74 -12.36 -11.77
CA MET A 270 -11.96 -11.21 -11.27
C MET A 270 -12.55 -9.87 -11.68
N LYS A 271 -13.04 -9.72 -12.93
CA LYS A 271 -13.74 -8.50 -13.37
C LYS A 271 -15.01 -8.22 -12.56
N GLY A 272 -15.73 -9.25 -12.15
CA GLY A 272 -16.91 -9.10 -11.29
C GLY A 272 -16.54 -8.71 -9.86
N CYS A 273 -15.44 -9.27 -9.35
CA CYS A 273 -14.91 -8.99 -8.02
C CYS A 273 -14.34 -7.57 -7.87
N LEU A 274 -13.62 -7.11 -8.89
CA LEU A 274 -12.93 -5.82 -8.92
C LEU A 274 -13.73 -4.72 -9.63
N ALA A 275 -15.04 -4.90 -9.82
CA ALA A 275 -15.86 -3.96 -10.57
C ALA A 275 -15.83 -2.54 -9.97
N ASN A 276 -15.90 -2.43 -8.63
CA ASN A 276 -15.86 -1.14 -7.95
C ASN A 276 -14.49 -0.46 -8.06
N GLN A 277 -13.42 -1.24 -8.09
CA GLN A 277 -12.04 -0.76 -8.26
C GLN A 277 -11.81 -0.32 -9.71
N ALA A 278 -12.37 -1.06 -10.68
CA ALA A 278 -12.31 -0.72 -12.09
C ALA A 278 -13.02 0.60 -12.42
N ASP A 279 -14.00 1.03 -11.62
CA ASP A 279 -14.63 2.35 -11.77
C ASP A 279 -13.65 3.51 -11.49
N LEU A 280 -12.57 3.29 -10.73
CA LEU A 280 -11.54 4.29 -10.47
C LEU A 280 -10.49 4.39 -11.60
N ASP A 281 -10.31 3.35 -12.41
CA ASP A 281 -9.29 3.29 -13.47
C ASP A 281 -9.25 4.52 -14.39
N PRO A 282 -10.37 5.04 -14.95
CA PRO A 282 -10.32 6.21 -15.83
C PRO A 282 -9.81 7.47 -15.13
N GLU A 283 -10.26 7.73 -13.90
CA GLU A 283 -9.84 8.89 -13.12
C GLU A 283 -8.39 8.74 -12.63
N TRP A 284 -8.00 7.51 -12.27
CA TRP A 284 -6.62 7.19 -11.89
C TRP A 284 -5.64 7.42 -13.04
N ASN A 285 -6.00 7.01 -14.26
CA ASN A 285 -5.18 7.25 -15.45
C ASN A 285 -5.03 8.75 -15.77
N VAL A 286 -6.09 9.55 -15.57
CA VAL A 286 -6.02 11.02 -15.71
C VAL A 286 -5.11 11.61 -14.63
N PHE A 287 -5.24 11.15 -13.38
CA PHE A 287 -4.45 11.59 -12.26
C PHE A 287 -2.94 11.31 -12.46
N ILE A 288 -2.56 10.08 -12.78
CA ILE A 288 -1.16 9.70 -13.07
C ILE A 288 -0.64 10.43 -14.31
N GLY A 289 -1.47 10.59 -15.35
CA GLY A 289 -1.12 11.33 -16.57
C GLY A 289 -0.82 12.82 -16.36
N SER A 290 -1.21 13.38 -15.20
CA SER A 290 -0.94 14.79 -14.86
C SER A 290 0.48 15.02 -14.31
N PHE A 291 1.13 13.99 -13.73
CA PHE A 291 2.44 14.13 -13.08
C PHE A 291 3.61 14.51 -14.02
N PRO A 292 3.72 14.00 -15.25
CA PRO A 292 4.78 14.42 -16.18
C PRO A 292 4.78 15.92 -16.48
N HIS A 293 3.61 16.56 -16.52
CA HIS A 293 3.50 18.00 -16.71
C HIS A 293 4.05 18.76 -15.50
N SER A 294 3.73 18.32 -14.29
CA SER A 294 4.26 18.90 -13.05
C SER A 294 5.77 18.71 -12.93
N LEU A 295 6.31 17.53 -13.29
CA LEU A 295 7.75 17.26 -13.32
C LEU A 295 8.48 18.18 -14.31
N SER A 296 7.90 18.47 -15.48
CA SER A 296 8.51 19.41 -16.42
C SER A 296 8.64 20.83 -15.86
N ALA A 297 7.70 21.26 -15.01
CA ALA A 297 7.79 22.53 -14.29
C ALA A 297 8.80 22.49 -13.13
N VAL A 298 9.09 21.32 -12.57
CA VAL A 298 10.15 21.11 -11.57
C VAL A 298 11.54 21.12 -12.21
N TYR A 299 11.68 20.60 -13.43
CA TYR A 299 12.90 20.81 -14.24
C TYR A 299 13.19 22.29 -14.48
N VAL A 300 12.17 23.16 -14.46
CA VAL A 300 12.37 24.61 -14.51
C VAL A 300 13.04 25.12 -13.22
N LEU A 301 12.81 24.55 -12.03
CA LEU A 301 13.57 24.90 -10.81
C LEU A 301 15.06 24.56 -10.95
N TYR A 302 15.37 23.38 -11.51
CA TYR A 302 16.75 22.99 -11.81
C TYR A 302 17.43 23.97 -12.78
N MET A 303 16.77 24.26 -13.92
CA MET A 303 17.28 25.19 -14.93
C MET A 303 17.33 26.65 -14.44
N PHE A 304 16.51 26.98 -13.44
CA PHE A 304 16.43 28.29 -12.84
C PHE A 304 17.56 28.52 -11.83
N CYS A 305 17.96 27.50 -11.08
CA CYS A 305 19.19 27.54 -10.30
C CYS A 305 20.40 27.76 -11.20
N ASP A 306 20.44 27.12 -12.36
CA ASP A 306 21.46 27.39 -13.39
C ASP A 306 21.37 28.83 -13.96
N LEU A 307 20.17 29.42 -14.03
CA LEU A 307 19.96 30.80 -14.50
C LEU A 307 20.35 31.86 -13.46
N ILE A 308 20.08 31.63 -12.17
CA ILE A 308 20.59 32.46 -11.07
C ILE A 308 22.13 32.36 -11.00
N LEU A 309 22.70 31.20 -11.31
CA LEU A 309 24.15 30.99 -11.41
C LEU A 309 24.77 31.65 -12.67
N ALA A 310 23.97 32.10 -13.63
CA ALA A 310 24.42 32.75 -14.86
C ALA A 310 24.33 34.30 -14.80
N LEU A 311 23.83 34.87 -13.70
CA LEU A 311 23.80 36.31 -13.40
C LEU A 311 24.96 36.70 -12.47
#